data_AF-A0A953ULP4-F1
#
_entry.id   AF-A0A953ULP4-F1
#
_cell.length_a   1.000
_cell.length_b   1.000
_cell.length_c   1.000
_cell.angle_alpha   90.00
_cell.angle_beta   90.00
_cell.angle_gamma   90.00
#
_symmetry.space_group_name_H-M   'P 1'
#
loop_
_entity.id
_entity.type
_entity.pdbx_description
1 polymer ?
#
loop_
_entity_poly.entity_id
_entity_poly.type
_entity_poly.pdbx_seq_one_letter_code
_entity_poly.pdbx_strand_id
1 'polypeptide(L)'
;MSIAIWANSKDVPGVVCNDARLTDRNKIKWPWSDRPTTNADRIYGQAGWDVGINFLSLDSLASQLETLVLPTYVSGGGRRILPGEIGRLAIHAHGGSGTIYINGQDSPTKLTPETIPTPEINTFIHRIGLMTVDDTINPAVVLFVGCVAGAGKSGTALLLRLSEIWPNRKVVGFVSLGYVQAGAMARKGEGCNEPGMRDSTKLSPGDADDYAGQFWADLDKWPWASETSPRAKVAYNGYIVAGRQWL
;
A
#
# COMPACT_ATOMS: atom_id res chain seq x y z
N MET A 1 1.88 14.77 -13.02
CA MET A 1 1.14 13.49 -13.13
C MET A 1 1.81 12.53 -12.16
N SER A 2 1.05 11.89 -11.28
CA SER A 2 1.59 11.07 -10.20
C SER A 2 1.51 9.58 -10.51
N ILE A 3 2.52 8.82 -10.09
CA ILE A 3 2.62 7.37 -10.29
C ILE A 3 2.13 6.64 -9.03
N ALA A 4 1.45 5.51 -9.22
CA ALA A 4 1.05 4.61 -8.15
C ALA A 4 1.90 3.33 -8.13
N ILE A 5 2.55 3.07 -7.00
CA ILE A 5 3.48 1.95 -6.84
C ILE A 5 2.99 1.00 -5.75
N TRP A 6 3.03 -0.30 -6.05
CA TRP A 6 2.83 -1.37 -5.08
C TRP A 6 4.14 -2.10 -4.82
N ALA A 7 4.63 -2.07 -3.58
CA ALA A 7 5.87 -2.70 -3.18
C ALA A 7 5.58 -3.90 -2.26
N ASN A 8 5.97 -5.12 -2.67
CA ASN A 8 5.92 -6.32 -1.84
C ASN A 8 7.25 -6.56 -1.14
N SER A 9 7.21 -6.76 0.17
CA SER A 9 8.35 -7.30 0.92
C SER A 9 8.58 -8.77 0.55
N LYS A 10 9.83 -9.24 0.62
CA LYS A 10 10.24 -10.60 0.29
C LYS A 10 9.46 -11.73 0.98
N ASP A 11 8.91 -11.47 2.16
CA ASP A 11 8.23 -12.49 2.96
C ASP A 11 6.71 -12.45 2.76
N VAL A 12 6.19 -11.49 1.98
CA VAL A 12 4.81 -11.53 1.52
C VAL A 12 4.66 -12.71 0.54
N PRO A 13 3.64 -13.56 0.69
CA PRO A 13 3.45 -14.69 -0.21
C PRO A 13 3.25 -14.25 -1.68
N GLY A 14 4.15 -14.70 -2.54
CA GLY A 14 4.16 -14.42 -3.98
C GLY A 14 4.84 -13.11 -4.39
N VAL A 15 5.13 -12.98 -5.68
CA VAL A 15 5.87 -11.86 -6.27
C VAL A 15 4.87 -10.91 -6.93
N VAL A 16 4.91 -9.61 -6.66
CA VAL A 16 4.03 -8.66 -7.37
C VAL A 16 4.45 -8.53 -8.84
N CYS A 17 3.49 -8.47 -9.75
CA CYS A 17 3.76 -8.22 -11.17
C CYS A 17 4.36 -6.82 -11.35
N ASN A 18 5.46 -6.71 -12.12
CA ASN A 18 6.06 -5.41 -12.45
C ASN A 18 5.05 -4.45 -13.10
N ASP A 19 4.20 -5.03 -13.95
CA ASP A 19 2.96 -4.41 -14.41
C ASP A 19 1.87 -4.66 -13.38
N ALA A 20 1.67 -3.69 -12.48
CA ALA A 20 0.72 -3.81 -11.37
C ALA A 20 -0.73 -3.53 -11.76
N ARG A 21 -0.99 -3.25 -13.05
CA ARG A 21 -2.34 -3.00 -13.56
C ARG A 21 -3.09 -4.32 -13.66
N LEU A 22 -4.38 -4.35 -13.32
CA LEU A 22 -5.21 -5.56 -13.42
C LEU A 22 -5.29 -6.08 -14.88
N THR A 23 -5.25 -7.41 -15.08
CA THR A 23 -5.01 -8.02 -16.41
C THR A 23 -6.20 -7.91 -17.36
N ASP A 24 -7.43 -7.78 -16.86
CA ASP A 24 -8.60 -7.67 -17.74
C ASP A 24 -8.76 -6.23 -18.29
N ARG A 25 -7.73 -5.79 -19.03
CA ARG A 25 -7.59 -4.45 -19.63
C ARG A 25 -8.70 -4.10 -20.62
N ASN A 26 -9.39 -5.12 -21.14
CA ASN A 26 -10.54 -4.95 -22.03
C ASN A 26 -11.83 -4.65 -21.27
N LYS A 27 -11.94 -5.07 -20.00
CA LYS A 27 -13.12 -4.84 -19.15
C LYS A 27 -12.91 -3.73 -18.11
N ILE A 28 -11.68 -3.49 -17.70
CA ILE A 28 -11.31 -2.44 -16.76
C ILE A 28 -10.65 -1.32 -17.56
N LYS A 29 -11.43 -0.30 -17.90
CA LYS A 29 -10.85 0.94 -18.42
C LYS A 29 -10.03 1.58 -17.30
N TRP A 30 -8.75 1.76 -17.57
CA TRP A 30 -7.77 2.56 -16.85
C TRP A 30 -8.34 3.64 -15.92
N PRO A 31 -8.18 3.54 -14.59
CA PRO A 31 -8.38 4.67 -13.70
C PRO A 31 -7.16 5.55 -13.60
N TRP A 32 -7.44 6.85 -13.64
CA TRP A 32 -6.77 7.82 -12.77
C TRP A 32 -7.25 7.53 -11.34
N SER A 33 -6.45 7.87 -10.32
CA SER A 33 -6.72 7.58 -8.89
C SER A 33 -8.13 7.96 -8.40
N ASP A 34 -8.87 8.79 -9.15
CA ASP A 34 -10.15 9.37 -8.76
C ASP A 34 -11.33 8.89 -9.64
N ARG A 35 -11.15 7.87 -10.49
CA ARG A 35 -12.26 7.37 -11.30
C ARG A 35 -13.27 6.61 -10.40
N PRO A 36 -14.59 6.77 -10.61
CA PRO A 36 -15.60 6.01 -9.88
C PRO A 36 -15.36 4.50 -10.01
N THR A 37 -15.61 3.76 -8.91
CA THR A 37 -15.68 2.30 -8.94
C THR A 37 -16.73 1.87 -9.96
N THR A 38 -16.36 0.99 -10.88
CA THR A 38 -17.27 0.42 -11.88
C THR A 38 -17.72 -0.97 -11.44
N ASN A 39 -18.78 -1.49 -12.07
CA ASN A 39 -19.18 -2.88 -11.88
C ASN A 39 -18.05 -3.88 -12.22
N ALA A 40 -17.13 -3.52 -13.13
CA ALA A 40 -15.96 -4.35 -13.43
C ALA A 40 -14.99 -4.38 -12.23
N ASP A 41 -14.72 -3.25 -11.58
CA ASP A 41 -13.85 -3.24 -10.39
C ASP A 41 -14.45 -4.08 -9.25
N ARG A 42 -15.78 -4.00 -9.06
CA ARG A 42 -16.49 -4.81 -8.05
C ARG A 42 -16.35 -6.33 -8.30
N ILE A 43 -16.15 -6.74 -9.56
CA ILE A 43 -16.04 -8.16 -9.96
C ILE A 43 -14.57 -8.62 -9.99
N TYR A 44 -13.65 -7.78 -10.44
CA TYR A 44 -12.28 -8.18 -10.78
C TYR A 44 -11.20 -7.60 -9.85
N GLY A 45 -11.54 -6.62 -9.00
CA GLY A 45 -10.60 -6.00 -8.05
C GLY A 45 -10.48 -4.48 -8.20
N GLN A 46 -9.76 -3.85 -7.28
CA GLN A 46 -9.52 -2.42 -7.29
C GLN A 46 -8.29 -2.07 -8.12
N ALA A 47 -8.51 -1.48 -9.30
CA ALA A 47 -7.44 -0.88 -10.10
C ALA A 47 -6.89 0.40 -9.46
N GLY A 48 -5.78 0.92 -10.01
CA GLY A 48 -5.13 2.15 -9.52
C GLY A 48 -3.67 2.00 -9.11
N TRP A 49 -3.02 0.92 -9.53
CA TRP A 49 -1.58 0.68 -9.38
C TRP A 49 -0.94 0.60 -10.75
N ASP A 50 0.20 1.28 -10.94
CA ASP A 50 0.92 1.32 -12.22
C ASP A 50 2.08 0.33 -12.25
N VAL A 51 2.89 0.35 -11.18
CA VAL A 51 4.16 -0.39 -11.11
C VAL A 51 4.20 -1.25 -9.86
N GLY A 52 4.59 -2.52 -10.03
CA GLY A 52 4.89 -3.43 -8.94
C GLY A 52 6.40 -3.52 -8.70
N ILE A 53 6.81 -3.52 -7.44
CA ILE A 53 8.20 -3.68 -7.01
C ILE A 53 8.27 -4.77 -5.92
N ASN A 54 9.34 -5.56 -5.91
CA ASN A 54 9.61 -6.52 -4.84
C ASN A 54 10.90 -6.09 -4.11
N PHE A 55 10.86 -5.94 -2.79
CA PHE A 55 11.97 -5.41 -2.01
C PHE A 55 12.39 -6.35 -0.86
N LEU A 56 13.69 -6.36 -0.57
CA LEU A 56 14.28 -7.20 0.49
C LEU A 56 14.29 -6.49 1.85
N SER A 57 14.47 -5.17 1.83
CA SER A 57 14.64 -4.30 3.00
C SER A 57 14.12 -2.90 2.69
N LEU A 58 13.98 -2.06 3.72
CA LEU A 58 13.58 -0.66 3.52
C LEU A 58 14.60 0.14 2.68
N ASP A 59 15.89 -0.12 2.86
CA ASP A 59 16.96 0.46 2.04
C ASP A 59 16.87 0.01 0.57
N SER A 60 16.60 -1.28 0.36
CA SER A 60 16.38 -1.81 -0.99
C SER A 60 15.17 -1.15 -1.65
N LEU A 61 14.07 -0.95 -0.91
CA LEU A 61 12.92 -0.22 -1.42
C LEU A 61 13.30 1.21 -1.80
N ALA A 62 13.95 1.96 -0.91
CA ALA A 62 14.40 3.33 -1.18
C ALA A 62 15.26 3.41 -2.46
N SER A 63 16.26 2.53 -2.56
CA SER A 63 17.17 2.48 -3.71
C SER A 63 16.46 2.11 -5.01
N GLN A 64 15.49 1.18 -4.96
CA GLN A 64 14.69 0.80 -6.12
C GLN A 64 13.77 1.95 -6.57
N LEU A 65 13.15 2.68 -5.65
CA LEU A 65 12.34 3.85 -6.00
C LEU A 65 13.20 4.95 -6.64
N GLU A 66 14.39 5.22 -6.11
CA GLU A 66 15.30 6.23 -6.67
C GLU A 66 15.80 5.88 -8.07
N THR A 67 15.92 4.59 -8.41
CA THR A 67 16.52 4.11 -9.67
C THR A 67 15.49 3.56 -10.67
N LEU A 68 14.21 3.55 -10.30
CA LEU A 68 13.15 2.99 -11.13
C LEU A 68 13.09 3.66 -12.51
N VAL A 69 13.22 2.84 -13.55
CA VAL A 69 12.89 3.24 -14.92
C VAL A 69 11.41 2.94 -15.13
N LEU A 70 10.64 3.99 -15.43
CA LEU A 70 9.21 3.87 -15.64
C LEU A 70 8.93 2.97 -16.85
N PRO A 71 8.07 1.96 -16.72
CA PRO A 71 7.65 1.15 -17.85
C PRO A 71 7.02 2.03 -18.95
N THR A 72 7.21 1.66 -20.21
CA THR A 72 6.74 2.44 -21.39
C THR A 72 5.23 2.66 -21.43
N TYR A 73 4.48 1.86 -20.69
CA TYR A 73 3.04 1.95 -20.61
C TYR A 73 2.53 2.92 -19.54
N VAL A 74 3.41 3.40 -18.66
CA VAL A 74 3.13 4.50 -17.73
C VAL A 74 3.33 5.80 -18.49
N SER A 75 2.52 6.81 -18.21
CA SER A 75 2.69 8.11 -18.85
C SER A 75 4.09 8.69 -18.57
N GLY A 76 4.77 9.13 -19.64
CA GLY A 76 6.18 9.52 -19.57
C GLY A 76 7.14 8.35 -19.38
N GLY A 77 6.73 7.12 -19.67
CA GLY A 77 7.53 5.90 -19.56
C GLY A 77 8.80 5.89 -20.41
N GLY A 78 9.73 4.99 -20.07
CA GLY A 78 11.06 4.85 -20.69
C GLY A 78 12.15 5.72 -20.07
N ARG A 79 11.81 6.60 -19.12
CA ARG A 79 12.76 7.40 -18.35
C ARG A 79 12.84 6.95 -16.90
N ARG A 80 13.88 7.41 -16.20
CA ARG A 80 13.98 7.30 -14.74
C ARG A 80 12.92 8.17 -14.06
N ILE A 81 12.32 7.66 -13.01
CA ILE A 81 11.43 8.43 -12.13
C ILE A 81 12.21 9.57 -11.46
N LEU A 82 11.54 10.70 -11.23
CA LEU A 82 12.10 11.85 -10.54
C LEU A 82 11.58 11.93 -9.09
N PRO A 83 12.31 12.61 -8.19
CA PRO A 83 11.80 12.93 -6.86
C PRO A 83 10.43 13.62 -6.93
N GLY A 84 9.55 13.29 -5.99
CA GLY A 84 8.20 13.87 -5.91
C GLY A 84 7.18 13.35 -6.93
N GLU A 85 7.46 12.31 -7.72
CA GLU A 85 6.52 11.81 -8.74
C GLU A 85 5.58 10.69 -8.25
N ILE A 86 5.85 10.08 -7.09
CA ILE A 86 4.98 9.03 -6.55
C ILE A 86 3.83 9.66 -5.76
N GLY A 87 2.61 9.56 -6.28
CA GLY A 87 1.41 10.04 -5.57
C GLY A 87 0.78 8.98 -4.67
N ARG A 88 1.05 7.71 -4.94
CA ARG A 88 0.53 6.60 -4.13
C ARG A 88 1.58 5.51 -4.01
N LEU A 89 1.89 5.11 -2.77
CA LEU A 89 2.85 4.05 -2.48
C LEU A 89 2.23 3.06 -1.49
N ALA A 90 2.00 1.82 -1.91
CA ALA A 90 1.73 0.73 -0.99
C ALA A 90 3.03 0.02 -0.62
N ILE A 91 3.29 -0.09 0.69
CA ILE A 91 4.35 -0.91 1.26
C ILE A 91 3.66 -2.13 1.89
N HIS A 92 3.63 -3.23 1.16
CA HIS A 92 3.03 -4.49 1.57
C HIS A 92 4.07 -5.35 2.28
N ALA A 93 3.88 -5.55 3.58
CA ALA A 93 4.76 -6.36 4.41
C ALA A 93 3.96 -6.97 5.56
N HIS A 94 4.47 -8.05 6.14
CA HIS A 94 3.93 -8.55 7.40
C HIS A 94 4.10 -7.52 8.52
N GLY A 95 3.26 -7.63 9.54
CA GLY A 95 3.30 -6.73 10.67
C GLY A 95 2.24 -7.06 11.71
N GLY A 96 2.22 -6.26 12.77
CA GLY A 96 1.23 -6.30 13.84
C GLY A 96 0.87 -4.88 14.26
N SER A 97 0.04 -4.72 15.29
CA SER A 97 -0.35 -3.40 15.81
C SER A 97 0.90 -2.55 16.11
N GLY A 98 1.06 -1.42 15.41
CA GLY A 98 2.20 -0.51 15.58
C GLY A 98 3.55 -1.05 15.10
N THR A 99 3.58 -2.11 14.29
CA THR A 99 4.83 -2.72 13.81
C THR A 99 4.75 -3.20 12.38
N ILE A 100 5.78 -2.93 11.58
CA ILE A 100 5.93 -3.46 10.21
C ILE A 100 7.28 -4.18 10.08
N TYR A 101 7.27 -5.38 9.51
CA TYR A 101 8.45 -6.24 9.34
C TYR A 101 9.18 -5.91 8.03
N ILE A 102 9.81 -4.74 7.99
CA ILE A 102 10.39 -4.10 6.80
C ILE A 102 11.57 -4.85 6.15
N ASN A 103 12.21 -5.77 6.87
CA ASN A 103 13.35 -6.57 6.40
C ASN A 103 13.03 -8.08 6.41
N GLY A 104 11.73 -8.40 6.45
CA GLY A 104 11.23 -9.74 6.63
C GLY A 104 10.80 -10.05 8.07
N GLN A 105 9.95 -11.06 8.22
CA GLN A 105 9.27 -11.43 9.47
C GLN A 105 10.26 -11.83 10.58
N ASP A 106 11.33 -12.52 10.21
CA ASP A 106 12.35 -13.00 11.15
C ASP A 106 13.43 -11.95 11.46
N SER A 107 13.35 -10.76 10.86
CA SER A 107 14.32 -9.71 11.11
C SER A 107 14.16 -9.13 12.52
N PRO A 108 15.27 -8.90 13.26
CA PRO A 108 15.22 -8.20 14.53
C PRO A 108 14.82 -6.72 14.35
N THR A 109 15.16 -6.13 13.20
CA THR A 109 14.88 -4.73 12.90
C THR A 109 13.50 -4.60 12.28
N LYS A 110 12.62 -3.91 13.01
CA LYS A 110 11.22 -3.67 12.64
C LYS A 110 10.97 -2.17 12.59
N LEU A 111 9.99 -1.75 11.81
CA LEU A 111 9.53 -0.37 11.80
C LEU A 111 8.50 -0.19 12.91
N THR A 112 8.87 0.55 13.96
CA THR A 112 8.05 0.88 15.13
C THR A 112 8.26 2.37 15.49
N PRO A 113 7.42 2.99 16.34
CA PRO A 113 7.62 4.36 16.78
C PRO A 113 9.02 4.65 17.35
N GLU A 114 9.62 3.66 18.02
CA GLU A 114 10.91 3.74 18.70
C GLU A 114 12.08 3.59 17.73
N THR A 115 11.94 2.76 16.70
CA THR A 115 13.01 2.54 15.71
C THR A 115 13.04 3.60 14.62
N ILE A 116 11.91 4.22 14.31
CA ILE A 116 11.81 5.31 13.32
C ILE A 116 12.84 6.45 13.51
N PRO A 117 13.09 6.99 14.72
CA PRO A 117 14.08 8.05 14.91
C PRO A 117 15.53 7.57 14.86
N THR A 118 15.79 6.26 14.77
CA THR A 118 17.17 5.79 14.66
C THR A 118 17.78 6.24 13.33
N PRO A 119 19.07 6.63 13.27
CA PRO A 119 19.66 7.22 12.07
C PRO A 119 19.50 6.36 10.81
N GLU A 120 19.66 5.04 10.94
CA GLU A 120 19.53 4.10 9.83
C GLU A 120 18.11 4.08 9.25
N ILE A 121 17.10 3.82 10.09
CA ILE A 121 15.71 3.75 9.64
C ILE A 121 15.21 5.11 9.15
N ASN A 122 15.56 6.19 9.87
CA ASN A 122 15.19 7.55 9.50
C ASN A 122 15.71 7.89 8.09
N THR A 123 16.96 7.51 7.78
CA THR A 123 17.57 7.74 6.46
C THR A 123 16.75 7.07 5.34
N PHE A 124 16.38 5.80 5.52
CA PHE A 124 15.63 5.06 4.48
C PHE A 124 14.20 5.59 4.31
N ILE A 125 13.51 5.92 5.41
CA ILE A 125 12.18 6.55 5.38
C ILE A 125 12.24 7.90 4.68
N HIS A 126 13.24 8.73 4.98
CA HIS A 126 13.41 10.02 4.34
C HIS A 126 13.63 9.88 2.83
N ARG A 127 14.49 8.95 2.41
CA ARG A 127 14.74 8.65 0.98
C ARG A 127 13.46 8.22 0.25
N ILE A 128 12.64 7.37 0.86
CA ILE A 128 11.32 7.02 0.31
C ILE A 128 10.43 8.27 0.19
N GLY A 129 10.42 9.11 1.23
CA GLY A 129 9.67 10.36 1.28
C GLY A 129 10.01 11.30 0.12
N LEU A 130 11.30 11.46 -0.21
CA LEU A 130 11.78 12.28 -1.34
C LEU A 130 11.21 11.84 -2.68
N MET A 131 10.88 10.56 -2.86
CA MET A 131 10.30 10.05 -4.09
C MET A 131 8.77 10.28 -4.17
N THR A 132 8.13 10.63 -3.06
CA THR A 132 6.68 10.87 -2.98
C THR A 132 6.32 12.35 -3.05
N VAL A 133 5.18 12.67 -3.65
CA VAL A 133 4.64 14.04 -3.78
C VAL A 133 4.58 14.73 -2.42
N ASP A 134 5.17 15.92 -2.33
CA ASP A 134 5.11 16.85 -1.19
C ASP A 134 4.15 17.99 -1.53
N ASP A 135 2.87 17.84 -1.21
CA ASP A 135 1.85 18.82 -1.60
C ASP A 135 0.72 18.86 -0.56
N THR A 136 0.28 20.06 -0.19
CA THR A 136 -0.78 20.23 0.82
C THR A 136 -2.19 20.08 0.26
N ILE A 137 -2.37 20.30 -1.04
CA ILE A 137 -3.63 20.22 -1.79
C ILE A 137 -3.83 18.78 -2.28
N ASN A 138 -2.81 18.20 -2.90
CA ASN A 138 -2.83 16.84 -3.45
C ASN A 138 -1.72 15.97 -2.84
N PRO A 139 -1.76 15.72 -1.52
CA PRO A 139 -0.71 14.99 -0.81
C PRO A 139 -0.57 13.56 -1.33
N ALA A 140 0.67 13.05 -1.38
CA ALA A 140 0.86 11.63 -1.62
C ALA A 140 0.23 10.78 -0.52
N VAL A 141 -0.17 9.57 -0.87
CA VAL A 141 -0.71 8.56 0.05
C VAL A 141 0.29 7.43 0.17
N VAL A 142 0.82 7.21 1.38
CA VAL A 142 1.71 6.08 1.70
C VAL A 142 0.95 5.09 2.58
N LEU A 143 0.73 3.89 2.05
CA LEU A 143 -0.08 2.86 2.67
C LEU A 143 0.79 1.73 3.19
N PHE A 144 0.69 1.45 4.48
CA PHE A 144 1.28 0.27 5.09
C PHE A 144 0.28 -0.87 5.04
N VAL A 145 0.33 -1.58 3.92
CA VAL A 145 -0.54 -2.71 3.63
C VAL A 145 0.00 -3.93 4.37
N GLY A 146 -0.21 -4.00 5.69
CA GLY A 146 0.24 -5.12 6.51
C GLY A 146 -0.75 -5.41 7.62
N CYS A 147 -1.12 -6.69 7.76
CA CYS A 147 -2.09 -7.27 8.69
C CYS A 147 -3.00 -6.25 9.41
N VAL A 148 -2.49 -5.66 10.49
CA VAL A 148 -3.19 -4.75 11.41
C VAL A 148 -2.31 -3.58 11.88
N ALA A 149 -1.38 -3.09 11.04
CA ALA A 149 -0.38 -2.09 11.44
C ALA A 149 -0.97 -0.80 12.03
N GLY A 150 -2.18 -0.42 11.60
CA GLY A 150 -2.90 0.76 12.12
C GLY A 150 -3.77 0.50 13.36
N ALA A 151 -3.87 -0.74 13.86
CA ALA A 151 -4.74 -1.09 14.98
C ALA A 151 -4.26 -0.51 16.32
N GLY A 152 -5.21 -0.11 17.16
CA GLY A 152 -4.98 0.35 18.53
C GLY A 152 -4.08 1.55 18.71
N LYS A 153 -3.68 1.76 19.98
CA LYS A 153 -2.78 2.86 20.39
C LYS A 153 -1.41 2.76 19.72
N SER A 154 -0.83 1.57 19.64
CA SER A 154 0.48 1.35 19.01
C SER A 154 0.46 1.68 17.53
N GLY A 155 -0.59 1.28 16.80
CA GLY A 155 -0.77 1.66 15.40
C GLY A 155 -0.95 3.17 15.22
N THR A 156 -1.70 3.82 16.12
CA THR A 156 -1.79 5.30 16.12
C THR A 156 -0.41 5.93 16.29
N ALA A 157 0.38 5.51 17.28
CA ALA A 157 1.71 6.05 17.53
C ALA A 157 2.64 5.88 16.31
N LEU A 158 2.59 4.71 15.66
CA LEU A 158 3.36 4.43 14.45
C LEU A 158 3.02 5.42 13.33
N LEU A 159 1.73 5.58 13.03
CA LEU A 159 1.27 6.45 11.93
C LEU A 159 1.56 7.92 12.19
N LEU A 160 1.38 8.39 13.43
CA LEU A 160 1.70 9.76 13.81
C LEU A 160 3.20 10.03 13.62
N ARG A 161 4.06 9.12 14.10
CA ARG A 161 5.52 9.24 13.99
C ARG A 161 6.01 9.27 12.55
N LEU A 162 5.43 8.45 11.69
CA LEU A 162 5.71 8.46 10.25
C LEU A 162 5.22 9.75 9.59
N SER A 163 4.03 10.22 9.98
CA SER A 163 3.46 11.45 9.44
C SER A 163 4.21 12.72 9.86
N GLU A 164 4.96 12.70 10.95
CA GLU A 164 5.87 13.79 11.33
C GLU A 164 7.09 13.87 10.39
N ILE A 165 7.61 12.72 9.96
CA ILE A 165 8.78 12.64 9.06
C ILE A 165 8.38 12.94 7.61
N TRP A 166 7.14 12.61 7.26
CA TRP A 166 6.57 12.84 5.94
C TRP A 166 5.49 13.94 6.02
N PRO A 167 5.89 15.21 6.20
CA PRO A 167 4.94 16.30 6.12
C PRO A 167 4.29 16.32 4.73
N ASN A 168 3.06 16.83 4.68
CA ASN A 168 2.22 16.96 3.50
C ASN A 168 2.00 15.64 2.75
N ARG A 169 2.04 14.52 3.48
CA ARG A 169 1.75 13.17 2.97
C ARG A 169 0.81 12.48 3.92
N LYS A 170 -0.17 11.76 3.37
CA LYS A 170 -1.08 10.93 4.15
C LYS A 170 -0.42 9.60 4.41
N VAL A 171 -0.31 9.22 5.68
CA VAL A 171 0.20 7.92 6.10
C VAL A 171 -0.95 7.03 6.54
N VAL A 172 -1.12 5.89 5.89
CA VAL A 172 -2.27 5.01 6.07
C VAL A 172 -1.82 3.69 6.67
N GLY A 173 -2.42 3.29 7.78
CA GLY A 173 -2.32 1.95 8.32
C GLY A 173 -3.70 1.33 8.41
N PHE A 174 -3.79 0.01 8.29
CA PHE A 174 -5.07 -0.70 8.36
C PHE A 174 -5.25 -1.35 9.72
N VAL A 175 -6.45 -1.26 10.28
CA VAL A 175 -6.83 -1.98 11.50
C VAL A 175 -7.19 -3.45 11.22
N SER A 176 -7.55 -3.73 9.97
CA SER A 176 -7.69 -5.07 9.40
C SER A 176 -7.62 -4.92 7.88
N LEU A 177 -6.69 -5.59 7.23
CA LEU A 177 -6.80 -5.88 5.79
C LEU A 177 -7.53 -7.21 5.67
N GLY A 178 -8.55 -7.27 4.81
CA GLY A 178 -9.13 -8.58 4.49
C GLY A 178 -8.02 -9.48 3.97
N TYR A 179 -8.00 -10.73 4.41
CA TYR A 179 -6.98 -11.67 3.99
C TYR A 179 -7.30 -12.14 2.56
N VAL A 180 -6.30 -12.10 1.68
CA VAL A 180 -6.40 -12.71 0.34
C VAL A 180 -5.29 -13.74 0.21
N GLN A 181 -5.68 -14.98 -0.09
CA GLN A 181 -4.73 -16.07 -0.34
C GLN A 181 -3.88 -15.72 -1.56
N ALA A 182 -2.55 -15.84 -1.50
CA ALA A 182 -1.69 -15.38 -2.59
C ALA A 182 -1.98 -16.03 -3.96
N GLY A 183 -2.47 -17.27 -4.00
CA GLY A 183 -2.90 -17.91 -5.25
C GLY A 183 -4.13 -17.26 -5.89
N ALA A 184 -4.93 -16.52 -5.10
CA ALA A 184 -6.13 -15.81 -5.52
C ALA A 184 -5.86 -14.39 -6.07
N MET A 185 -4.59 -13.98 -6.14
CA MET A 185 -4.17 -12.77 -6.84
C MET A 185 -3.28 -13.11 -8.04
N ALA A 186 -3.07 -14.39 -8.33
CA ALA A 186 -2.13 -14.82 -9.34
C ALA A 186 -2.60 -14.42 -10.74
N ARG A 187 -1.74 -13.69 -11.46
CA ARG A 187 -1.94 -13.43 -12.88
C ARG A 187 -1.75 -14.72 -13.66
N LYS A 188 -2.81 -15.13 -14.34
CA LYS A 188 -2.82 -16.35 -15.16
C LYS A 188 -1.67 -16.34 -16.18
N GLY A 189 -0.76 -17.30 -16.05
CA GLY A 189 0.33 -17.51 -17.00
C GLY A 189 1.59 -16.66 -16.77
N GLU A 190 1.60 -15.73 -15.81
CA GLU A 190 2.76 -14.83 -15.58
C GLU A 190 3.51 -15.10 -14.27
N GLY A 191 3.02 -16.01 -13.41
CA GLY A 191 3.73 -16.42 -12.19
C GLY A 191 3.92 -15.30 -11.15
N CYS A 192 3.14 -14.22 -11.25
CA CYS A 192 3.16 -13.06 -10.38
C CYS A 192 1.74 -12.73 -9.89
N ASN A 193 1.63 -11.88 -8.88
CA ASN A 193 0.38 -11.47 -8.26
C ASN A 193 -0.01 -10.05 -8.68
N GLU A 194 -1.28 -9.84 -8.95
CA GLU A 194 -1.86 -8.55 -9.28
C GLU A 194 -2.30 -7.81 -8.01
N PRO A 195 -1.68 -6.67 -7.69
CA PRO A 195 -2.09 -5.92 -6.52
C PRO A 195 -3.49 -5.34 -6.75
N GLY A 196 -4.38 -5.59 -5.79
CA GLY A 196 -5.77 -5.15 -5.88
C GLY A 196 -6.73 -6.12 -6.55
N MET A 197 -6.25 -7.24 -7.12
CA MET A 197 -7.15 -8.32 -7.58
C MET A 197 -7.91 -8.90 -6.38
N ARG A 198 -9.21 -9.16 -6.57
CA ARG A 198 -10.05 -9.91 -5.63
C ARG A 198 -10.57 -11.16 -6.32
N ASP A 199 -9.79 -12.23 -6.45
CA ASP A 199 -10.29 -13.48 -7.07
C ASP A 199 -11.01 -14.41 -6.10
N SER A 200 -10.80 -14.29 -4.79
CA SER A 200 -11.42 -15.22 -3.85
C SER A 200 -12.67 -14.64 -3.19
N THR A 201 -13.81 -15.31 -3.40
CA THR A 201 -14.97 -15.26 -2.48
C THR A 201 -14.66 -15.83 -1.11
N LYS A 202 -13.46 -16.41 -0.92
CA LYS A 202 -12.97 -16.94 0.34
C LYS A 202 -12.47 -15.79 1.22
N LEU A 203 -13.25 -15.47 2.24
CA LEU A 203 -12.78 -14.80 3.44
C LEU A 203 -11.99 -15.82 4.26
N SER A 204 -10.82 -15.44 4.79
CA SER A 204 -10.15 -16.30 5.77
C SER A 204 -10.72 -15.99 7.14
N PRO A 205 -11.25 -16.99 7.88
CA PRO A 205 -11.83 -16.80 9.20
C PRO A 205 -10.85 -16.07 10.11
N GLY A 206 -11.18 -14.82 10.40
CA GLY A 206 -10.47 -13.91 11.30
C GLY A 206 -11.37 -12.74 11.66
N ASP A 207 -11.00 -11.96 12.67
CA ASP A 207 -11.81 -10.89 13.31
C ASP A 207 -12.33 -9.76 12.37
N ALA A 208 -12.07 -9.85 11.06
CA ALA A 208 -12.66 -9.02 10.03
C ALA A 208 -14.06 -9.49 9.57
N ASP A 209 -14.48 -10.73 9.83
CA ASP A 209 -15.29 -11.48 8.86
C ASP A 209 -16.81 -11.31 8.86
N ASP A 210 -17.50 -11.07 9.98
CA ASP A 210 -18.97 -11.04 9.93
C ASP A 210 -19.51 -9.79 9.21
N TYR A 211 -18.87 -8.63 9.44
CA TYR A 211 -19.27 -7.37 8.82
C TYR A 211 -18.59 -7.15 7.47
N ALA A 212 -17.34 -7.60 7.29
CA ALA A 212 -16.68 -7.53 6.00
C ALA A 212 -17.38 -8.42 4.97
N GLY A 213 -17.85 -9.61 5.35
CA GLY A 213 -18.44 -10.55 4.40
C GLY A 213 -19.66 -10.04 3.64
N GLN A 214 -20.46 -9.14 4.25
CA GLN A 214 -21.63 -8.54 3.58
C GLN A 214 -21.25 -7.48 2.53
N PHE A 215 -20.10 -6.82 2.71
CA PHE A 215 -19.67 -5.68 1.87
C PHE A 215 -18.38 -5.98 1.10
N TRP A 216 -17.83 -7.20 1.21
CA TRP A 216 -16.55 -7.59 0.63
C TRP A 216 -16.54 -7.51 -0.90
N ALA A 217 -17.69 -7.64 -1.57
CA ALA A 217 -17.76 -7.46 -3.02
C ALA A 217 -18.00 -5.98 -3.43
N ASP A 218 -18.34 -5.10 -2.48
CA ASP A 218 -18.74 -3.72 -2.76
C ASP A 218 -17.56 -2.77 -2.46
N LEU A 219 -16.71 -2.53 -3.47
CA LEU A 219 -15.55 -1.64 -3.36
C LEU A 219 -15.91 -0.19 -3.02
N ASP A 220 -17.15 0.25 -3.24
CA ASP A 220 -17.59 1.59 -2.82
C ASP A 220 -17.80 1.69 -1.31
N LYS A 221 -18.11 0.56 -0.67
CA LYS A 221 -18.24 0.46 0.79
C LYS A 221 -16.97 -0.05 1.45
N TRP A 222 -16.20 -0.87 0.72
CA TRP A 222 -15.05 -1.59 1.24
C TRP A 222 -13.88 -1.54 0.25
N PRO A 223 -13.34 -0.36 -0.09
CA PRO A 223 -12.21 -0.27 -0.98
C PRO A 223 -11.00 -0.99 -0.36
N TRP A 224 -10.27 -1.68 -1.22
CA TRP A 224 -9.03 -2.39 -0.91
C TRP A 224 -7.86 -1.40 -0.87
N ALA A 225 -6.95 -1.56 0.09
CA ALA A 225 -5.70 -0.81 0.16
C ALA A 225 -5.89 0.68 -0.21
N SER A 226 -6.84 1.35 0.44
CA SER A 226 -7.17 2.76 0.25
C SER A 226 -7.37 3.48 1.56
N GLU A 227 -6.98 4.75 1.60
CA GLU A 227 -7.18 5.71 2.68
C GLU A 227 -8.65 5.97 3.02
N THR A 228 -9.56 5.74 2.06
CA THR A 228 -11.01 5.86 2.24
C THR A 228 -11.66 4.58 2.75
N SER A 229 -10.88 3.50 2.91
CA SER A 229 -11.39 2.24 3.45
C SER A 229 -11.93 2.44 4.87
N PRO A 230 -13.07 1.83 5.25
CA PRO A 230 -13.59 1.91 6.62
C PRO A 230 -12.63 1.32 7.67
N ARG A 231 -11.61 0.57 7.22
CA ARG A 231 -10.55 -0.01 8.06
C ARG A 231 -9.22 0.74 7.98
N ALA A 232 -9.13 1.79 7.18
CA ALA A 232 -7.97 2.66 7.14
C ALA A 232 -7.99 3.62 8.34
N LYS A 233 -6.83 3.78 8.96
CA LYS A 233 -6.50 4.87 9.86
C LYS A 233 -5.49 5.75 9.13
N VAL A 234 -5.77 7.05 9.07
CA VAL A 234 -5.01 8.00 8.26
C VAL A 234 -4.41 9.06 9.17
N ALA A 235 -3.08 9.16 9.17
CA ALA A 235 -2.34 10.25 9.76
C ALA A 235 -1.92 11.27 8.70
N TYR A 236 -1.96 12.55 9.04
CA TYR A 236 -1.54 13.66 8.20
C TYR A 236 -0.99 14.79 9.06
N ASN A 237 0.22 15.27 8.76
CA ASN A 237 0.94 16.31 9.49
C ASN A 237 0.93 16.12 11.03
N GLY A 238 1.12 14.88 11.50
CA GLY A 238 1.18 14.58 12.94
C GLY A 238 -0.18 14.47 13.63
N TYR A 239 -1.28 14.34 12.87
CA TYR A 239 -2.63 14.15 13.42
C TYR A 239 -3.35 12.98 12.75
N ILE A 240 -4.20 12.27 13.49
CA ILE A 240 -5.15 11.33 12.88
C ILE A 240 -6.31 12.12 12.30
N VAL A 241 -6.49 12.05 10.98
CA VAL A 241 -7.51 12.79 10.23
C VAL A 241 -8.68 11.91 9.79
N ALA A 242 -8.51 10.59 9.78
CA ALA A 242 -9.57 9.63 9.49
C ALA A 242 -9.29 8.25 10.13
N GLY A 243 -10.36 7.45 10.25
CA GLY A 243 -10.35 6.13 10.88
C GLY A 243 -10.59 6.21 12.39
N ARG A 244 -11.36 5.27 12.95
CA ARG A 244 -11.59 5.28 14.41
C ARG A 244 -10.36 4.78 15.16
N GLN A 245 -10.25 5.16 16.43
CA GLN A 245 -9.14 4.77 17.28
C GLN A 245 -9.07 3.27 17.60
N TRP A 246 -10.10 2.45 17.34
CA TRP A 246 -9.87 1.02 17.07
C TRP A 246 -9.02 0.29 18.13
N LEU A 247 -9.42 0.32 19.42
CA LEU A 247 -8.88 -0.38 20.62
C LEU A 247 -7.37 -0.72 20.61
#